data_AF-A0A917TCQ9-F1
#
_entry.id   AF-A0A917TCQ9-F1
#
_cell.length_a   1.000
_cell.length_b   1.000
_cell.length_c   1.000
_cell.angle_alpha   90.00
_cell.angle_beta   90.00
_cell.angle_gamma   90.00
#
_symmetry.space_group_name_H-M   'P 1'
#
loop_
_entity.id
_entity.type
_entity.pdbx_description
1 polymer ?
#
loop_
_entity_poly.entity_id
_entity_poly.type
_entity_poly.pdbx_seq_one_letter_code
_entity_poly.pdbx_strand_id
1 'polypeptide(L)'
;MRLLIERGADPNVRADDDERGESPLHWAASSDDVDVAQALLEGGADMQLPGGSIGTPLDNAIGYGCWHVAELLAQRGARIEKLGHAAALGRLDLL
;
A
#
# COMPACT_ATOMS: atom_id res chain seq x y z
N MET A 1 -9.37 -10.96 -6.40
CA MET A 1 -8.97 -10.69 -5.01
C MET A 1 -10.08 -10.94 -3.98
N ARG A 2 -11.23 -10.26 -4.07
CA ARG A 2 -12.36 -10.35 -3.12
C ARG A 2 -12.74 -11.78 -2.68
N LEU A 3 -12.92 -12.69 -3.63
CA LEU A 3 -13.24 -14.10 -3.35
C LEU A 3 -12.22 -14.78 -2.41
N LEU A 4 -10.93 -14.50 -2.56
CA LEU A 4 -9.90 -15.16 -1.74
C LEU A 4 -9.96 -14.67 -0.28
N ILE A 5 -10.12 -13.36 -0.10
CA ILE A 5 -10.27 -12.72 1.21
C ILE A 5 -11.54 -13.26 1.91
N GLU A 6 -12.66 -13.34 1.20
CA GLU A 6 -13.92 -13.91 1.71
C GLU A 6 -13.77 -15.39 2.12
N ARG A 7 -12.80 -16.11 1.54
CA ARG A 7 -12.49 -17.50 1.87
C ARG A 7 -11.41 -17.63 2.95
N GLY A 8 -11.05 -16.54 3.61
CA GLY A 8 -10.11 -16.52 4.74
C GLY A 8 -8.64 -16.41 4.33
N ALA A 9 -8.33 -16.00 3.10
CA ALA A 9 -6.96 -15.64 2.76
C ALA A 9 -6.51 -14.43 3.60
N ASP A 10 -5.35 -14.54 4.23
CA ASP A 10 -4.75 -13.45 5.00
C ASP A 10 -4.25 -12.34 4.05
N PRO A 11 -4.83 -11.12 4.09
CA PRO A 11 -4.39 -10.02 3.24
C PRO A 11 -3.02 -9.47 3.64
N ASN A 12 -2.48 -9.86 4.80
CA ASN A 12 -1.22 -9.41 5.36
C ASN A 12 -0.09 -10.45 5.25
N VAL A 13 -0.33 -11.55 4.53
CA VAL A 13 0.71 -12.54 4.25
C VAL A 13 1.94 -11.85 3.67
N ARG A 14 3.12 -12.25 4.13
CA ARG A 14 4.40 -11.71 3.66
C ARG A 14 5.12 -12.79 2.88
N ALA A 15 5.74 -12.40 1.76
CA ALA A 15 6.63 -13.29 1.03
C ALA A 15 7.84 -13.60 1.92
N ASP A 16 8.03 -14.88 2.26
CA ASP A 16 9.14 -15.35 3.11
C ASP A 16 10.46 -15.52 2.33
N ASP A 17 10.41 -15.48 1.00
CA ASP A 17 11.51 -15.79 0.08
C ASP A 17 12.22 -14.57 -0.51
N ASP A 18 11.60 -13.39 -0.43
CA ASP A 18 12.18 -12.12 -0.87
C ASP A 18 12.57 -11.31 0.37
N GLU A 19 13.85 -10.91 0.50
CA GLU A 19 14.39 -10.17 1.65
C GLU A 19 13.62 -8.85 1.95
N ARG A 20 12.74 -8.45 1.04
CA ARG A 20 11.82 -7.31 1.08
C ARG A 20 10.60 -7.54 1.97
N GLY A 21 10.17 -8.79 2.19
CA GLY A 21 9.00 -9.12 3.01
C GLY A 21 7.72 -8.42 2.56
N GLU A 22 7.43 -8.46 1.25
CA GLU A 22 6.29 -7.78 0.63
C GLU A 22 4.96 -8.47 0.96
N SER A 23 3.94 -7.64 1.18
CA SER A 23 2.54 -8.08 1.30
C SER A 23 1.78 -7.85 -0.01
N PRO A 24 0.61 -8.48 -0.22
CA PRO A 24 -0.23 -8.20 -1.39
C PRO A 24 -0.51 -6.71 -1.64
N LEU A 25 -0.59 -5.90 -0.58
CA LEU A 25 -0.82 -4.45 -0.71
C LEU A 25 0.42 -3.71 -1.24
N HIS A 26 1.65 -4.20 -0.96
CA HIS A 26 2.86 -3.68 -1.60
C HIS A 26 2.85 -3.92 -3.10
N TRP A 27 2.41 -5.11 -3.53
CA TRP A 27 2.36 -5.48 -4.95
C TRP A 27 1.35 -4.61 -5.69
N ALA A 28 0.13 -4.49 -5.15
CA ALA A 28 -0.91 -3.62 -5.71
C ALA A 28 -0.46 -2.14 -5.77
N ALA A 29 0.24 -1.67 -4.74
CA ALA A 29 0.84 -0.34 -4.71
C ALA A 29 1.92 -0.13 -5.77
N SER A 30 2.70 -1.16 -6.10
CA SER A 30 3.80 -1.06 -7.09
C SER A 30 3.31 -1.24 -8.53
N SER A 31 2.08 -1.72 -8.72
CA SER A 31 1.44 -1.92 -10.03
C SER A 31 0.33 -0.93 -10.33
N ASP A 32 0.05 0.02 -9.44
CA ASP A 32 -1.08 0.96 -9.50
C ASP A 32 -2.46 0.27 -9.65
N ASP A 33 -2.62 -0.93 -9.07
CA ASP A 33 -3.87 -1.71 -9.16
C ASP A 33 -4.84 -1.30 -8.05
N VAL A 34 -5.63 -0.25 -8.34
CA VAL A 34 -6.59 0.34 -7.41
C VAL A 34 -7.66 -0.65 -6.96
N ASP A 35 -8.15 -1.51 -7.86
CA ASP A 35 -9.23 -2.44 -7.55
C ASP A 35 -8.76 -3.53 -6.57
N VAL A 36 -7.54 -4.03 -6.77
CA VAL A 36 -6.91 -4.99 -5.85
C VAL A 36 -6.55 -4.32 -4.54
N ALA A 37 -5.95 -3.13 -4.56
CA ALA A 37 -5.62 -2.36 -3.36
C ALA A 37 -6.88 -2.08 -2.51
N GLN A 38 -7.98 -1.66 -3.15
CA GLN A 38 -9.25 -1.41 -2.47
C GLN A 38 -9.81 -2.70 -1.85
N ALA A 39 -9.81 -3.81 -2.58
CA ALA A 39 -10.30 -5.09 -2.05
C ALA A 39 -9.46 -5.58 -0.86
N LEU A 40 -8.14 -5.38 -0.90
CA LEU A 40 -7.22 -5.69 0.19
C LEU A 40 -7.49 -4.86 1.43
N LEU A 41 -7.65 -3.54 1.27
CA LEU A 41 -7.95 -2.63 2.37
C LEU A 41 -9.31 -2.93 3.01
N GLU A 42 -10.33 -3.24 2.20
CA GLU A 42 -11.63 -3.71 2.68
C GLU A 42 -11.53 -5.05 3.42
N GLY A 43 -10.56 -5.88 3.04
CA GLY A 43 -10.22 -7.14 3.71
C GLY A 43 -9.40 -7.01 4.99
N GLY A 44 -8.98 -5.80 5.39
CA GLY A 44 -8.15 -5.58 6.57
C GLY A 44 -6.64 -5.64 6.33
N ALA A 45 -6.18 -5.39 5.10
CA ALA A 45 -4.76 -5.19 4.84
C ALA A 45 -4.20 -4.01 5.65
N ASP A 46 -3.05 -4.22 6.30
CA ASP A 46 -2.33 -3.20 7.03
C ASP A 46 -1.54 -2.32 6.05
N MET A 47 -2.00 -1.08 5.89
CA MET A 47 -1.37 -0.06 5.04
C MET A 47 -0.06 0.50 5.63
N GLN A 48 0.31 0.12 6.85
CA GLN A 48 1.54 0.53 7.53
C GLN A 48 2.56 -0.60 7.64
N LEU A 49 2.27 -1.79 7.10
CA LEU A 49 3.19 -2.92 7.08
C LEU A 49 4.52 -2.48 6.44
N PRO A 50 5.66 -2.60 7.14
CA PRO A 50 6.96 -2.32 6.55
C PRO A 50 7.39 -3.50 5.66
N GLY A 51 8.26 -3.20 4.72
CA GLY A 51 8.75 -4.17 3.75
C GLY A 51 8.89 -3.48 2.41
N GLY A 52 8.55 -4.17 1.33
CA GLY A 52 8.56 -3.52 0.04
C GLY A 52 9.94 -3.42 -0.57
N SER A 53 9.93 -3.18 -1.87
CA SER A 53 11.09 -2.68 -2.59
C SER A 53 11.56 -1.30 -2.09
N ILE A 54 10.68 -0.52 -1.46
CA ILE A 54 10.98 0.85 -0.97
C ILE A 54 10.62 1.03 0.52
N GLY A 55 9.48 0.51 0.96
CA GLY A 55 8.99 0.69 2.32
C GLY A 55 7.54 0.23 2.44
N THR A 56 6.74 0.96 3.22
CA THR A 56 5.29 0.73 3.32
C THR A 56 4.61 0.73 1.94
N PRO A 57 3.37 0.22 1.82
CA PRO A 57 2.63 0.31 0.56
C PRO A 57 2.55 1.73 -0.02
N LEU A 58 2.43 2.77 0.82
CA LEU A 58 2.45 4.15 0.35
C LEU A 58 3.83 4.56 -0.18
N ASP A 59 4.92 4.11 0.48
CA ASP A 59 6.28 4.36 0.03
C ASP A 59 6.54 3.72 -1.35
N ASN A 60 6.10 2.48 -1.56
CA ASN A 60 6.17 1.81 -2.87
C ASN A 60 5.37 2.60 -3.92
N ALA A 61 4.11 2.95 -3.63
CA ALA A 61 3.26 3.64 -4.60
C ALA A 61 3.88 4.97 -5.06
N ILE A 62 4.36 5.80 -4.13
CA ILE A 62 5.00 7.08 -4.46
C ILE A 62 6.32 6.85 -5.21
N GLY A 63 7.15 5.91 -4.74
CA GLY A 63 8.46 5.67 -5.34
C GLY A 63 8.41 5.08 -6.75
N TYR A 64 7.35 4.34 -7.09
CA TYR A 64 7.09 3.85 -8.45
C TYR A 64 6.21 4.80 -9.29
N GLY A 65 5.71 5.89 -8.72
CA GLY A 65 4.82 6.83 -9.41
C GLY A 65 3.40 6.29 -9.66
N CYS A 66 2.96 5.32 -8.86
CA CYS A 66 1.62 4.74 -8.87
C CYS A 66 0.64 5.65 -8.11
N TRP A 67 0.27 6.76 -8.74
CA TRP A 67 -0.43 7.86 -8.09
C TRP A 67 -1.87 7.53 -7.70
N HIS A 68 -2.56 6.62 -8.40
CA HIS A 68 -3.94 6.29 -8.06
C HIS A 68 -4.01 5.48 -6.77
N VAL A 69 -3.11 4.51 -6.59
CA VAL A 69 -3.01 3.78 -5.33
C VAL A 69 -2.41 4.65 -4.21
N ALA A 70 -1.45 5.53 -4.52
CA ALA A 70 -0.92 6.46 -3.52
C ALA A 70 -2.02 7.39 -2.95
N GLU A 71 -2.85 7.96 -3.82
CA GLU A 71 -4.00 8.79 -3.42
C GLU A 71 -5.04 7.97 -2.65
N LEU A 72 -5.37 6.75 -3.09
CA LEU A 72 -6.25 5.85 -2.35
C LEU A 72 -5.72 5.59 -0.93
N LEU A 73 -4.44 5.26 -0.78
CA LEU A 73 -3.84 4.98 0.52
C LEU A 73 -3.87 6.22 1.43
N ALA A 74 -3.53 7.39 0.90
CA ALA A 74 -3.63 8.66 1.63
C ALA A 74 -5.07 8.96 2.08
N GLN A 75 -6.06 8.79 1.21
CA GLN A 75 -7.49 8.96 1.54
C GLN A 75 -7.96 7.98 2.62
N ARG A 76 -7.36 6.79 2.67
CA ARG A 76 -7.65 5.76 3.68
C ARG A 76 -6.88 5.97 4.99
N GLY A 77 -6.12 7.06 5.11
CA GLY A 77 -5.43 7.44 6.34
C GLY A 77 -4.06 6.79 6.49
N ALA A 78 -3.41 6.39 5.39
CA ALA A 78 -2.02 5.97 5.45
C ALA A 78 -1.16 7.11 6.01
N ARG A 79 -0.29 6.78 6.96
CA ARG A 79 0.54 7.78 7.62
C ARG A 79 1.54 8.38 6.64
N ILE A 80 1.62 9.71 6.63
CA ILE A 80 2.54 10.47 5.80
C ILE A 80 3.53 11.17 6.73
N GLU A 81 4.69 10.55 6.97
CA GLU A 81 5.73 11.12 7.85
C GLU A 81 6.83 11.85 7.07
N LYS A 82 6.96 11.57 5.77
CA LYS A 82 8.02 12.10 4.92
C LYS A 82 7.53 13.35 4.20
N LEU A 83 8.26 14.46 4.34
CA LEU A 83 7.97 15.71 3.62
C LEU A 83 7.86 15.50 2.11
N GLY A 84 8.71 14.63 1.53
CA GLY A 84 8.64 14.29 0.11
C GLY A 84 7.32 13.62 -0.29
N HIS A 85 6.72 12.82 0.59
CA HIS A 85 5.45 12.14 0.33
C HIS A 85 4.28 13.12 0.45
N ALA A 86 4.29 13.95 1.49
CA ALA A 86 3.34 15.04 1.63
C ALA A 86 3.39 16.00 0.43
N ALA A 87 4.59 16.36 -0.04
CA ALA A 87 4.76 17.21 -1.22
C ALA A 87 4.27 16.52 -2.50
N ALA A 88 4.61 15.24 -2.71
CA ALA A 88 4.19 14.49 -3.90
C ALA A 88 2.67 14.36 -4.01
N LEU A 89 1.98 14.21 -2.87
CA LEU A 89 0.51 14.14 -2.82
C LEU A 89 -0.16 15.53 -2.80
N GLY A 90 0.62 16.61 -2.68
CA GLY A 90 0.07 17.95 -2.45
C GLY A 90 -0.73 18.04 -1.14
N ARG A 91 -0.27 17.34 -0.10
CA ARG A 91 -0.89 17.22 1.24
C ARG A 91 0.07 17.61 2.35
N LEU A 92 0.62 18.83 2.28
CA LEU A 92 1.51 19.37 3.33
C LEU A 92 0.80 19.60 4.67
N ASP A 93 -0.53 19.58 4.67
CA ASP A 93 -1.41 19.64 5.82
C ASP A 93 -1.46 18.34 6.63
N LEU A 94 -0.91 17.23 6.12
CA LEU A 94 -0.92 15.91 6.76
C LEU A 94 0.37 15.56 7.52
N LEU A 95 1.27 16.53 7.72
CA LEU A 95 2.53 16.37 8.49
C LEU A 95 2.37 16.73 9.97
#